data_AF-A0A835YXQ2-F1
#
_entry.id   AF-A0A835YXQ2-F1
#
_cell.length_a   1.000
_cell.length_b   1.000
_cell.length_c   1.000
_cell.angle_alpha   90.00
_cell.angle_beta   90.00
_cell.angle_gamma   90.00
#
_symmetry.space_group_name_H-M   'P 1'
#
loop_
_entity.id
_entity.type
_entity.pdbx_description
1 polymer ?
#
loop_
_entity_poly.entity_id
_entity_poly.type
_entity_poly.pdbx_seq_one_letter_code
_entity_poly.pdbx_strand_id
1 'polypeptide(L)'
;MAIAQPEDPVEYVGKALLDHVRRVEDAKRKASYAALLEAKLEEHRKVEAEAAKVQAAAAARAAATAQQEADAEAALDAAGTHAEVYAAALGLLRTRTGATSAYLGRKLVTAGAKELRYVAEAPEGIGMVGQRLAGGSAEEEGGDGEEGGEEGVTFRLWKKTEQPPPKPPQLDENGDPIEDDTEPELIPPAHLHVENIVREPAAKFFGIPKLGGFVAVPVNYQMWLHPEGIGVVPPPTEEELEAAKPQEPDEDEESEDAEARAAAAAAAAAAAAAAAAAAARPAPGTYIKQPVAGQLALCMHTMGQGRTFKPQDIELAKAWCEKVARALERVEGALFDAEAPLMPRCACADGAAMLAEAQGEHGATAAEAAVAALDPEASAAVKAHAEAQAKYALIAAAVAAHADACAAVSQRTLPPAPDQLAVLRAALALACGPPSSAAAVAVVVDPDIDAWRAEAARAARAALVGAVAAFAPTDKDNMEAIAAAAAALEEADAAALDAAGVGGSLFAALLAWVRAAAALSQAADAKRTEEEEAAAAAKEAAEAAAAAAAEEAVAAAEAAAEAAAAEGENAEGGTEGGEEEEEA
;
A
#
# COMPACT_ATOMS: atom_id res chain seq x y z
N MET A 1 37.14 103.64 -20.79
CA MET A 1 36.85 105.09 -20.70
C MET A 1 37.25 105.89 -21.93
N ALA A 2 38.30 105.52 -22.68
CA ALA A 2 38.66 106.21 -23.92
C ALA A 2 37.63 106.10 -25.07
N ILE A 3 36.66 105.18 -24.97
CA ILE A 3 35.75 104.82 -26.08
C ILE A 3 34.33 105.42 -25.93
N ALA A 4 33.85 105.69 -24.71
CA ALA A 4 32.44 106.02 -24.47
C ALA A 4 32.14 107.50 -24.14
N GLN A 5 33.19 108.31 -23.86
CA GLN A 5 33.12 109.75 -23.50
C GLN A 5 31.84 110.17 -22.72
N PRO A 6 31.59 109.62 -21.52
CA PRO A 6 30.41 109.96 -20.71
C PRO A 6 30.49 111.39 -20.16
N GLU A 7 29.33 112.04 -20.00
CA GLU A 7 29.23 113.42 -19.46
C GLU A 7 29.70 113.56 -18.01
N ASP A 8 29.50 112.53 -17.16
CA ASP A 8 30.09 112.44 -15.82
C ASP A 8 31.04 111.21 -15.73
N PRO A 9 32.36 111.43 -15.75
CA PRO A 9 33.33 110.33 -15.72
C PRO A 9 33.41 109.63 -14.36
N VAL A 10 33.08 110.30 -13.25
CA VAL A 10 33.16 109.72 -11.90
C VAL A 10 31.96 108.82 -11.66
N GLU A 11 30.75 109.27 -12.00
CA GLU A 11 29.53 108.46 -11.88
C GLU A 11 29.58 107.24 -12.81
N TYR A 12 30.12 107.39 -14.03
CA TYR A 12 30.33 106.27 -14.96
C TYR A 12 31.28 105.21 -14.40
N VAL A 13 32.39 105.60 -13.78
CA VAL A 13 33.31 104.64 -13.11
C VAL A 13 32.64 103.96 -11.94
N GLY A 14 31.89 104.69 -11.11
CA GLY A 14 31.13 104.13 -10.01
C GLY A 14 30.13 103.07 -10.48
N LYS A 15 29.33 103.37 -11.51
CA LYS A 15 28.41 102.42 -12.15
C LYS A 15 29.15 101.22 -12.75
N ALA A 16 30.26 101.44 -13.46
CA ALA A 16 31.04 100.36 -14.07
C ALA A 16 31.66 99.42 -13.03
N LEU A 17 32.14 99.92 -11.89
CA LEU A 17 32.65 99.11 -10.79
C LEU A 17 31.53 98.31 -10.11
N LEU A 18 30.36 98.92 -9.87
CA LEU A 18 29.19 98.22 -9.34
C LEU A 18 28.69 97.13 -10.30
N ASP A 19 28.64 97.40 -11.60
CA ASP A 19 28.29 96.41 -12.62
C ASP A 19 29.31 95.28 -12.72
N HIS A 20 30.60 95.57 -12.51
CA HIS A 20 31.63 94.55 -12.43
C HIS A 20 31.44 93.65 -11.21
N VAL A 21 31.21 94.22 -10.03
CA VAL A 21 30.92 93.46 -8.80
C VAL A 21 29.67 92.59 -8.99
N ARG A 22 28.58 93.15 -9.53
CA ARG A 22 27.36 92.40 -9.87
C ARG A 22 27.63 91.26 -10.83
N ARG A 23 28.41 91.48 -11.89
CA ARG A 23 28.80 90.42 -12.84
C ARG A 23 29.62 89.31 -12.16
N VAL A 24 30.52 89.65 -11.25
CA VAL A 24 31.32 88.68 -10.49
C VAL A 24 30.43 87.89 -9.52
N GLU A 25 29.50 88.54 -8.83
CA GLU A 25 28.52 87.90 -7.95
C GLU A 25 27.56 86.98 -8.71
N ASP A 26 27.03 87.43 -9.85
CA ASP A 26 26.20 86.62 -10.74
C ASP A 26 26.96 85.43 -11.30
N ALA A 27 28.22 85.60 -11.68
CA ALA A 27 29.07 84.50 -12.12
C ALA A 27 29.30 83.47 -11.00
N LYS A 28 29.57 83.92 -9.76
CA LYS A 28 29.68 83.04 -8.59
C LYS A 28 28.36 82.32 -8.29
N ARG A 29 27.23 83.02 -8.35
CA ARG A 29 25.89 82.44 -8.11
C ARG A 29 25.53 81.39 -9.17
N LYS A 30 25.85 81.66 -10.44
CA LYS A 30 25.69 80.70 -11.54
C LYS A 30 26.60 79.48 -11.34
N ALA A 31 27.86 79.68 -10.93
CA ALA A 31 28.77 78.58 -10.65
C ALA A 31 28.31 77.72 -9.46
N SER A 32 27.85 78.33 -8.36
CA SER A 32 27.31 77.58 -7.22
C SER A 32 26.01 76.85 -7.57
N TYR A 33 25.16 77.46 -8.40
CA TYR A 33 23.93 76.81 -8.88
C TYR A 33 24.24 75.63 -9.80
N ALA A 34 25.21 75.77 -10.71
CA ALA A 34 25.67 74.69 -11.57
C ALA A 34 26.24 73.52 -10.76
N ALA A 35 27.08 73.79 -9.75
CA ALA A 35 27.62 72.76 -8.86
C ALA A 35 26.52 72.04 -8.05
N LEU A 36 25.50 72.78 -7.57
CA LEU A 36 24.38 72.18 -6.85
C LEU A 36 23.50 71.32 -7.78
N LEU A 37 23.31 71.75 -9.03
CA LEU A 37 22.59 70.97 -10.05
C LEU A 37 23.36 69.68 -10.37
N GLU A 38 24.68 69.75 -10.55
CA GLU A 38 25.54 68.60 -10.81
C GLU A 38 25.49 67.60 -9.65
N ALA A 39 25.62 68.07 -8.40
CA ALA A 39 25.50 67.22 -7.22
C ALA A 39 24.14 66.51 -7.12
N LYS A 40 23.03 67.22 -7.42
CA LYS A 40 21.69 66.62 -7.46
C LYS A 40 21.52 65.60 -8.58
N LEU A 41 22.12 65.85 -9.75
CA LEU A 41 22.10 64.89 -10.86
C LEU A 41 22.89 63.63 -10.51
N GLU A 42 24.02 63.74 -9.81
CA GLU A 42 24.77 62.59 -9.31
C GLU A 42 23.99 61.79 -8.26
N GLU A 43 23.32 62.47 -7.32
CA GLU A 43 22.47 61.83 -6.32
C GLU A 43 21.31 61.07 -6.99
N HIS A 44 20.63 61.70 -7.95
CA HIS A 44 19.56 61.05 -8.72
C HIS A 44 20.06 59.81 -9.47
N ARG A 45 21.22 59.91 -10.13
CA ARG A 45 21.85 58.76 -10.81
C ARG A 45 22.19 57.61 -9.86
N LYS A 46 22.60 57.91 -8.63
CA LYS A 46 22.86 56.89 -7.60
C LYS A 46 21.57 56.20 -7.17
N VAL A 47 20.52 56.97 -6.90
CA VAL A 47 19.19 56.43 -6.54
C VAL A 47 18.61 55.56 -7.66
N GLU A 48 18.69 56.02 -8.92
CA GLU A 48 18.26 55.24 -10.07
C GLU A 48 19.07 53.94 -10.24
N ALA A 49 20.39 54.00 -10.04
CA ALA A 49 21.25 52.82 -10.12
C ALA A 49 20.96 51.81 -8.98
N GLU A 50 20.67 52.27 -7.77
CA GLU A 50 20.26 51.41 -6.65
C GLU A 50 18.87 50.80 -6.88
N ALA A 51 17.90 51.59 -7.34
CA ALA A 51 16.58 51.11 -7.72
C ALA A 51 16.66 50.04 -8.82
N ALA A 52 17.48 50.27 -9.86
CA ALA A 52 17.72 49.30 -10.93
C ALA A 52 18.34 48.00 -10.41
N LYS A 53 19.28 48.06 -9.45
CA LYS A 53 19.86 46.87 -8.82
C LYS A 53 18.83 46.08 -8.01
N VAL A 54 17.99 46.75 -7.23
CA VAL A 54 16.91 46.10 -6.46
C VAL A 54 15.90 45.46 -7.41
N GLN A 55 15.51 46.15 -8.47
CA GLN A 55 14.59 45.62 -9.49
C GLN A 55 15.18 44.42 -10.23
N ALA A 56 16.45 44.48 -10.63
CA ALA A 56 17.13 43.35 -11.27
C ALA A 56 17.26 42.14 -10.33
N ALA A 57 17.58 42.35 -9.06
CA ALA A 57 17.62 41.28 -8.07
C ALA A 57 16.25 40.66 -7.80
N ALA A 58 15.19 41.47 -7.75
CA ALA A 58 13.81 40.99 -7.62
C ALA A 58 13.38 40.18 -8.85
N ALA A 59 13.68 40.67 -10.06
CA ALA A 59 13.40 39.97 -11.31
C ALA A 59 14.16 38.63 -11.39
N ALA A 60 15.44 38.60 -11.00
CA ALA A 60 16.23 37.38 -10.98
C ALA A 60 15.67 36.35 -9.97
N ARG A 61 15.21 36.79 -8.80
CA ARG A 61 14.55 35.91 -7.82
C ARG A 61 13.21 35.37 -8.33
N ALA A 62 12.42 36.21 -8.99
CA ALA A 62 11.16 35.81 -9.61
C ALA A 62 11.39 34.80 -10.74
N ALA A 63 12.41 35.01 -11.59
CA ALA A 63 12.78 34.08 -12.64
C ALA A 63 13.27 32.74 -12.09
N ALA A 64 14.14 32.74 -11.06
CA ALA A 64 14.60 31.51 -10.41
C ALA A 64 13.44 30.74 -9.76
N THR A 65 12.50 31.46 -9.16
CA THR A 65 11.28 30.90 -8.59
C THR A 65 10.39 30.25 -9.65
N ALA A 66 10.13 30.94 -10.75
CA ALA A 66 9.35 30.41 -11.86
C ALA A 66 10.01 29.19 -12.50
N GLN A 67 11.35 29.20 -12.61
CA GLN A 67 12.10 28.05 -13.11
C GLN A 67 11.96 26.84 -12.18
N GLN A 68 12.06 27.02 -10.86
CA GLN A 68 11.84 25.93 -9.90
C GLN A 68 10.43 25.33 -10.01
N GLU A 69 9.41 26.16 -10.16
CA GLU A 69 8.04 25.70 -10.36
C GLU A 69 7.89 24.93 -11.68
N ALA A 70 8.46 25.44 -12.78
CA ALA A 70 8.45 24.77 -14.07
C ALA A 70 9.21 23.44 -14.07
N ASP A 71 10.36 23.37 -13.40
CA ASP A 71 11.15 22.15 -13.27
C ASP A 71 10.39 21.09 -12.46
N ALA A 72 9.71 21.50 -11.39
CA ALA A 72 8.89 20.61 -10.58
C ALA A 72 7.63 20.14 -11.33
N GLU A 73 7.02 20.99 -12.16
CA GLU A 73 5.91 20.60 -13.05
C GLU A 73 6.37 19.58 -14.09
N ALA A 74 7.50 19.83 -14.75
CA ALA A 74 8.08 18.88 -15.70
C ALA A 74 8.42 17.54 -15.02
N ALA A 75 8.91 17.57 -13.79
CA ALA A 75 9.16 16.36 -13.00
C ALA A 75 7.85 15.63 -12.63
N LEU A 76 6.79 16.36 -12.28
CA LEU A 76 5.45 15.79 -12.05
C LEU A 76 4.89 15.12 -13.32
N ASP A 77 5.08 15.73 -14.49
CA ASP A 77 4.60 15.19 -15.75
C ASP A 77 5.40 13.96 -16.20
N ALA A 78 6.70 13.95 -15.94
CA ALA A 78 7.60 12.83 -16.24
C ALA A 78 7.50 11.66 -15.23
N ALA A 79 6.91 11.88 -14.06
CA ALA A 79 6.81 10.87 -13.02
C ALA A 79 6.06 9.62 -13.49
N GLY A 80 6.64 8.45 -13.23
CA GLY A 80 6.05 7.13 -13.49
C GLY A 80 5.63 6.39 -12.22
N THR A 81 5.93 6.94 -11.04
CA THR A 81 5.59 6.33 -9.74
C THR A 81 5.01 7.36 -8.76
N HIS A 82 4.24 6.89 -7.78
CA HIS A 82 3.71 7.73 -6.68
C HIS A 82 4.82 8.46 -5.93
N ALA A 83 5.93 7.77 -5.63
CA ALA A 83 7.06 8.33 -4.90
C ALA A 83 7.69 9.54 -5.62
N GLU A 84 7.84 9.45 -6.95
CA GLU A 84 8.35 10.57 -7.77
C GLU A 84 7.40 11.77 -7.77
N VAL A 85 6.09 11.51 -7.87
CA VAL A 85 5.05 12.55 -7.79
C VAL A 85 5.14 13.27 -6.43
N TYR A 86 5.23 12.52 -5.34
CA TYR A 86 5.32 13.08 -3.99
C TYR A 86 6.61 13.87 -3.79
N ALA A 87 7.75 13.33 -4.22
CA ALA A 87 9.05 13.98 -4.06
C ALA A 87 9.11 15.34 -4.78
N ALA A 88 8.61 15.41 -6.02
CA ALA A 88 8.59 16.63 -6.82
C ALA A 88 7.74 17.73 -6.15
N ALA A 89 6.49 17.40 -5.78
CA ALA A 89 5.58 18.37 -5.19
C ALA A 89 6.00 18.81 -3.78
N LEU A 90 6.33 17.87 -2.89
CA LEU A 90 6.68 18.18 -1.51
C LEU A 90 8.03 18.93 -1.42
N GLY A 91 8.99 18.58 -2.28
CA GLY A 91 10.28 19.28 -2.37
C GLY A 91 10.13 20.74 -2.78
N LEU A 92 9.31 21.01 -3.80
CA LEU A 92 9.01 22.38 -4.20
C LEU A 92 8.28 23.15 -3.11
N LEU A 93 7.22 22.57 -2.52
CA LEU A 93 6.42 23.24 -1.49
C LEU A 93 7.25 23.60 -0.26
N ARG A 94 8.13 22.69 0.20
CA ARG A 94 9.08 22.98 1.28
C ARG A 94 9.98 24.17 0.93
N THR A 95 10.57 24.16 -0.27
CA THR A 95 11.52 25.18 -0.73
C THR A 95 10.84 26.55 -0.91
N ARG A 96 9.66 26.58 -1.55
CA ARG A 96 8.95 27.81 -1.91
C ARG A 96 8.28 28.48 -0.73
N THR A 97 7.65 27.70 0.14
CA THR A 97 6.99 28.23 1.33
C THR A 97 7.97 28.45 2.49
N GLY A 98 9.15 27.82 2.44
CA GLY A 98 10.15 27.76 3.52
C GLY A 98 9.73 26.85 4.69
N ALA A 99 8.74 25.98 4.51
CA ALA A 99 8.24 25.10 5.55
C ALA A 99 9.39 24.26 6.14
N THR A 100 9.31 23.93 7.44
CA THR A 100 10.29 23.02 8.05
C THR A 100 10.20 21.64 7.40
N SER A 101 8.98 21.14 7.24
CA SER A 101 8.69 19.91 6.50
C SER A 101 7.34 20.04 5.77
N ALA A 102 7.21 19.25 4.70
CA ALA A 102 5.99 19.01 3.95
C ALA A 102 5.85 17.49 3.78
N TYR A 103 4.67 16.94 4.06
CA TYR A 103 4.40 15.50 4.04
C TYR A 103 2.97 15.22 3.62
N LEU A 104 2.72 13.97 3.23
CA LEU A 104 1.43 13.53 2.71
C LEU A 104 0.88 12.40 3.57
N GLY A 105 -0.34 12.58 4.07
CA GLY A 105 -1.10 11.57 4.81
C GLY A 105 -2.17 10.93 3.92
N ARG A 106 -2.28 9.61 3.94
CA ARG A 106 -3.39 8.87 3.33
C ARG A 106 -4.42 8.52 4.39
N LYS A 107 -5.67 8.89 4.14
CA LYS A 107 -6.78 8.54 5.02
C LYS A 107 -7.18 7.10 4.72
N LEU A 108 -7.25 6.27 5.76
CA LEU A 108 -7.58 4.86 5.72
C LEU A 108 -8.73 4.59 6.69
N VAL A 109 -9.54 3.59 6.38
CA VAL A 109 -10.57 3.07 7.29
C VAL A 109 -10.25 1.61 7.54
N THR A 110 -9.83 1.29 8.76
CA THR A 110 -9.38 -0.05 9.14
C THR A 110 -10.28 -0.56 10.26
N ALA A 111 -11.07 -1.61 9.98
CA ALA A 111 -12.02 -2.19 10.95
C ALA A 111 -12.96 -1.13 11.60
N GLY A 112 -13.47 -0.18 10.80
CA GLY A 112 -14.34 0.90 11.26
C GLY A 112 -13.63 2.09 11.93
N ALA A 113 -12.35 1.97 12.27
CA ALA A 113 -11.55 3.08 12.79
C ALA A 113 -10.94 3.89 11.63
N LYS A 114 -11.10 5.21 11.65
CA LYS A 114 -10.45 6.12 10.70
C LYS A 114 -8.99 6.29 11.16
N GLU A 115 -8.01 6.02 10.30
CA GLU A 115 -6.59 6.34 10.56
C GLU A 115 -6.00 7.18 9.43
N LEU A 116 -5.04 8.05 9.77
CA LEU A 116 -4.26 8.80 8.80
C LEU A 116 -2.82 8.30 8.87
N ARG A 117 -2.37 7.63 7.80
CA ARG A 117 -1.01 7.10 7.68
C ARG A 117 -0.18 8.03 6.82
N TYR A 118 0.96 8.49 7.33
CA TYR A 118 1.86 9.34 6.56
C TYR A 118 2.70 8.49 5.62
N VAL A 119 2.56 8.72 4.31
CA VAL A 119 3.14 7.87 3.25
C VAL A 119 4.34 8.50 2.57
N ALA A 120 4.44 9.83 2.58
CA ALA A 120 5.54 10.53 1.92
C ALA A 120 5.92 11.80 2.68
N GLU A 121 7.18 12.21 2.50
CA GLU A 121 7.74 13.43 3.07
C GLU A 121 8.73 14.06 2.08
N ALA A 122 8.86 15.38 2.15
CA ALA A 122 9.86 16.12 1.39
C ALA A 122 11.29 15.61 1.71
N PRO A 123 12.24 15.75 0.76
CA PRO A 123 13.65 15.46 1.03
C PRO A 123 14.14 16.21 2.28
N GLU A 124 14.96 15.55 3.11
CA GLU A 124 15.46 16.06 4.41
C GLU A 124 14.34 16.37 5.44
N GLY A 125 13.27 15.59 5.40
CA GLY A 125 12.17 15.64 6.35
C GLY A 125 12.55 15.28 7.79
N ILE A 126 11.56 15.32 8.68
CA ILE A 126 11.66 15.03 10.12
C ILE A 126 11.34 13.55 10.46
N GLY A 127 11.06 12.70 9.47
CA GLY A 127 10.77 11.28 9.67
C GLY A 127 9.30 11.00 9.95
N MET A 128 8.40 11.69 9.24
CA MET A 128 6.95 11.49 9.37
C MET A 128 6.46 10.19 8.70
N VAL A 129 7.18 9.68 7.71
CA VAL A 129 6.77 8.49 6.94
C VAL A 129 6.62 7.27 7.87
N GLY A 130 5.49 6.57 7.75
CA GLY A 130 5.14 5.41 8.57
C GLY A 130 4.44 5.74 9.89
N GLN A 131 4.42 7.01 10.32
CA GLN A 131 3.66 7.42 11.50
C GLN A 131 2.15 7.33 11.24
N ARG A 132 1.39 7.06 12.30
CA ARG A 132 -0.07 6.92 12.26
C ARG A 132 -0.74 7.89 13.21
N LEU A 133 -1.75 8.58 12.70
CA LEU A 133 -2.63 9.44 13.47
C LEU A 133 -4.01 8.76 13.52
N ALA A 134 -4.40 8.31 14.72
CA ALA A 134 -5.73 7.75 14.94
C ALA A 134 -6.79 8.85 14.80
N GLY A 135 -7.87 8.55 14.10
CA GLY A 135 -9.11 9.32 14.11
C GLY A 135 -10.04 8.84 15.22
N GLY A 136 -11.06 9.64 15.53
CA GLY A 136 -12.14 9.21 16.43
C GLY A 136 -12.86 7.97 15.86
N SER A 137 -13.43 7.14 16.73
CA SER A 137 -14.26 6.00 16.32
C SER A 137 -15.46 6.50 15.52
N ALA A 138 -15.80 5.80 14.43
CA ALA A 138 -16.89 6.21 13.53
C ALA A 138 -18.29 6.18 14.17
N GLU A 139 -18.44 5.51 15.31
CA GLU A 139 -19.71 5.36 16.03
C GLU A 139 -20.09 6.57 16.91
N GLU A 140 -19.17 7.52 17.10
CA GLU A 140 -19.40 8.72 17.93
C GLU A 140 -19.80 9.97 17.13
N GLU A 141 -20.14 9.86 15.85
CA GLU A 141 -20.66 11.00 15.06
C GLU A 141 -22.08 11.47 15.52
N GLY A 142 -22.67 10.84 16.54
CA GLY A 142 -23.95 11.26 17.15
C GLY A 142 -24.09 11.05 18.67
N GLY A 143 -23.00 10.73 19.39
CA GLY A 143 -23.02 10.47 20.83
C GLY A 143 -22.42 11.62 21.65
N ASP A 144 -22.98 11.88 22.84
CA ASP A 144 -22.58 12.89 23.82
C ASP A 144 -21.14 12.66 24.35
N GLY A 145 -20.15 13.06 23.56
CA GLY A 145 -19.11 14.04 23.91
C GLY A 145 -18.02 13.76 24.95
N GLU A 146 -18.10 12.75 25.84
CA GLU A 146 -17.20 12.76 27.02
C GLU A 146 -16.10 11.69 27.13
N GLU A 147 -16.07 10.60 26.32
CA GLU A 147 -15.05 9.55 26.50
C GLU A 147 -14.22 9.16 25.26
N GLY A 148 -14.49 9.76 24.09
CA GLY A 148 -13.68 9.57 22.88
C GLY A 148 -12.42 10.42 22.88
N GLY A 149 -11.23 9.81 22.79
CA GLY A 149 -9.96 10.53 22.70
C GLY A 149 -9.97 11.57 21.58
N GLU A 150 -9.47 12.79 21.84
CA GLU A 150 -9.53 13.92 20.91
C GLU A 150 -8.99 13.53 19.53
N GLU A 151 -9.86 13.60 18.52
CA GLU A 151 -9.51 13.31 17.13
C GLU A 151 -8.42 14.25 16.64
N GLY A 152 -7.38 13.70 16.01
CA GLY A 152 -6.24 14.47 15.53
C GLY A 152 -6.67 15.64 14.62
N VAL A 153 -6.05 16.80 14.83
CA VAL A 153 -6.41 18.07 14.15
C VAL A 153 -6.57 17.95 12.63
N THR A 154 -5.77 17.11 11.96
CA THR A 154 -5.82 16.92 10.50
C THR A 154 -7.15 16.35 10.02
N PHE A 155 -7.88 15.57 10.84
CA PHE A 155 -9.17 15.01 10.43
C PHE A 155 -10.28 16.05 10.27
N ARG A 156 -10.12 17.24 10.87
CA ARG A 156 -11.02 18.38 10.65
C ARG A 156 -11.12 18.77 9.17
N LEU A 157 -10.16 18.37 8.34
CA LEU A 157 -10.17 18.55 6.90
C LEU A 157 -11.33 17.84 6.19
N TRP A 158 -11.83 16.73 6.75
CA TRP A 158 -12.93 15.95 6.18
C TRP A 158 -14.23 16.06 6.97
N LYS A 159 -14.24 16.82 8.07
CA LYS A 159 -15.47 17.16 8.77
C LYS A 159 -16.25 18.13 7.91
N LYS A 160 -17.46 17.75 7.54
CA LYS A 160 -18.35 18.63 6.80
C LYS A 160 -18.77 19.76 7.74
N THR A 161 -18.46 21.00 7.40
CA THR A 161 -18.81 22.18 8.21
C THR A 161 -19.89 22.99 7.51
N GLU A 162 -20.76 23.66 8.27
CA GLU A 162 -21.75 24.62 7.77
C GLU A 162 -21.04 25.87 7.21
N GLN A 163 -20.46 25.80 6.02
CA GLN A 163 -20.04 26.99 5.28
C GLN A 163 -20.16 26.81 3.77
N PRO A 164 -21.35 26.98 3.20
CA PRO A 164 -21.48 27.76 1.99
C PRO A 164 -21.72 29.23 2.35
N PRO A 165 -21.10 30.21 1.65
CA PRO A 165 -21.62 31.57 1.65
C PRO A 165 -23.08 31.52 1.17
N PRO A 166 -23.99 32.34 1.73
CA PRO A 166 -25.39 32.32 1.34
C PRO A 166 -25.49 32.45 -0.18
N LYS A 167 -26.14 31.47 -0.82
CA LYS A 167 -26.50 31.53 -2.23
C LYS A 167 -27.20 32.89 -2.43
N PRO A 168 -26.85 33.69 -3.46
CA PRO A 168 -27.59 34.91 -3.74
C PRO A 168 -29.08 34.54 -3.88
N PRO A 169 -30.01 35.26 -3.22
CA PRO A 169 -31.41 34.89 -3.19
C PRO A 169 -31.94 34.76 -4.61
N GLN A 170 -32.48 33.60 -4.95
CA GLN A 170 -33.20 33.44 -6.20
C GLN A 170 -34.49 34.23 -6.07
N LEU A 171 -34.64 35.25 -6.92
CA LEU A 171 -35.86 36.01 -7.01
C LEU A 171 -36.78 35.30 -7.99
N ASP A 172 -38.05 35.17 -7.65
CA ASP A 172 -39.07 34.70 -8.58
C ASP A 172 -39.35 35.75 -9.68
N GLU A 173 -40.24 35.44 -10.61
CA GLU A 173 -40.64 36.36 -11.70
C GLU A 173 -41.27 37.67 -11.19
N ASN A 174 -41.69 37.73 -9.92
CA ASN A 174 -42.27 38.91 -9.29
C ASN A 174 -41.25 39.74 -8.49
N GLY A 175 -40.00 39.27 -8.39
CA GLY A 175 -38.96 39.92 -7.60
C GLY A 175 -39.03 39.61 -6.10
N ASP A 176 -39.80 38.58 -5.71
CA ASP A 176 -39.87 38.10 -4.33
C ASP A 176 -38.81 37.00 -4.10
N PRO A 177 -38.12 36.98 -2.94
CA PRO A 177 -37.17 35.93 -2.60
C PRO A 177 -37.88 34.57 -2.49
N ILE A 178 -37.44 33.59 -3.27
CA ILE A 178 -37.86 32.19 -3.10
C ILE A 178 -37.22 31.70 -1.79
N GLU A 179 -38.04 31.29 -0.81
CA GLU A 179 -37.56 30.58 0.38
C GLU A 179 -36.97 29.23 -0.07
N ASP A 180 -35.64 29.13 -0.07
CA ASP A 180 -34.93 27.89 -0.38
C ASP A 180 -34.92 27.02 0.88
N ASP A 181 -35.90 26.12 1.00
CA ASP A 181 -36.02 25.12 2.08
C ASP A 181 -34.95 24.02 1.99
N THR A 182 -33.94 24.15 1.10
CA THR A 182 -32.84 23.19 1.06
C THR A 182 -31.88 23.40 2.23
N GLU A 183 -31.76 22.37 3.07
CA GLU A 183 -30.73 22.29 4.11
C GLU A 183 -29.36 22.66 3.52
N PRO A 184 -28.57 23.53 4.18
CA PRO A 184 -27.30 23.98 3.65
C PRO A 184 -26.38 22.78 3.39
N GLU A 185 -25.94 22.62 2.15
CA GLU A 185 -24.98 21.56 1.81
C GLU A 185 -23.71 21.73 2.65
N LEU A 186 -23.43 20.75 3.51
CA LEU A 186 -22.24 20.73 4.35
C LEU A 186 -21.02 20.36 3.48
N ILE A 187 -20.17 21.35 3.19
CA ILE A 187 -18.96 21.18 2.37
C ILE A 187 -17.74 21.06 3.30
N PRO A 188 -16.82 20.11 3.05
CA PRO A 188 -15.56 20.04 3.80
C PRO A 188 -14.70 21.29 3.53
N PRO A 189 -13.90 21.75 4.51
CA PRO A 189 -13.08 22.93 4.35
C PRO A 189 -12.02 22.74 3.25
N ALA A 190 -11.83 23.77 2.42
CA ALA A 190 -10.83 23.74 1.34
C ALA A 190 -9.38 23.62 1.85
N HIS A 191 -9.13 24.05 3.09
CA HIS A 191 -7.86 23.87 3.79
C HIS A 191 -8.08 24.07 5.29
N LEU A 192 -7.18 23.51 6.09
CA LEU A 192 -7.08 23.72 7.52
C LEU A 192 -5.80 24.51 7.81
N HIS A 193 -5.91 25.65 8.48
CA HIS A 193 -4.76 26.45 8.91
C HIS A 193 -4.83 26.71 10.42
N VAL A 194 -3.77 26.31 11.12
CA VAL A 194 -3.58 26.54 12.55
C VAL A 194 -2.34 27.40 12.72
N GLU A 195 -2.52 28.66 13.11
CA GLU A 195 -1.41 29.62 13.24
C GLU A 195 -0.41 29.23 14.32
N ASN A 196 -0.89 28.70 15.44
CA ASN A 196 -0.06 28.23 16.54
C ASN A 196 -0.49 26.85 17.00
N ILE A 197 0.19 25.83 16.48
CA ILE A 197 -0.17 24.43 16.71
C ILE A 197 -0.08 24.00 18.18
N VAL A 198 0.75 24.66 18.99
CA VAL A 198 0.92 24.34 20.43
C VAL A 198 -0.31 24.77 21.25
N ARG A 199 -1.13 25.68 20.71
CA ARG A 199 -2.38 26.11 21.36
C ARG A 199 -3.57 25.21 21.03
N GLU A 200 -3.41 24.31 20.06
CA GLU A 200 -4.48 23.42 19.63
C GLU A 200 -4.39 22.11 20.44
N PRO A 201 -5.35 21.82 21.34
CA PRO A 201 -5.29 20.62 22.19
C PRO A 201 -5.34 19.32 21.38
N ALA A 202 -6.10 19.32 20.27
CA ALA A 202 -6.22 18.17 19.37
C ALA A 202 -4.98 17.94 18.48
N ALA A 203 -3.91 18.74 18.63
CA ALA A 203 -2.69 18.57 17.87
C ALA A 203 -1.83 17.44 18.46
N LYS A 204 -1.65 16.38 17.67
CA LYS A 204 -0.72 15.29 18.02
C LYS A 204 0.68 15.60 17.50
N PHE A 205 1.68 15.53 18.38
CA PHE A 205 3.09 15.74 18.04
C PHE A 205 3.84 14.41 18.00
N PHE A 206 4.57 14.16 16.90
CA PHE A 206 5.49 13.03 16.79
C PHE A 206 6.88 13.50 17.24
N GLY A 207 7.07 13.61 18.55
CA GLY A 207 8.30 14.10 19.18
C GLY A 207 8.06 15.29 20.09
N ILE A 208 9.09 16.12 20.29
CA ILE A 208 9.02 17.28 21.18
C ILE A 208 8.14 18.36 20.54
N PRO A 209 7.06 18.83 21.20
CA PRO A 209 6.23 19.92 20.70
C PRO A 209 7.05 21.19 20.46
N LYS A 210 6.86 21.81 19.29
CA LYS A 210 7.57 23.04 18.88
C LYS A 210 6.59 24.09 18.40
N LEU A 211 6.91 25.35 18.67
CA LEU A 211 6.13 26.50 18.19
C LEU A 211 6.21 26.63 16.66
N GLY A 212 5.06 26.90 16.03
CA GLY A 212 4.93 27.13 14.59
C GLY A 212 3.49 27.02 14.12
N GLY A 213 3.28 27.29 12.84
CA GLY A 213 2.01 27.08 12.15
C GLY A 213 1.95 25.71 11.47
N PHE A 214 0.72 25.25 11.24
CA PHE A 214 0.38 24.01 10.54
C PHE A 214 -0.68 24.29 9.49
N VAL A 215 -0.49 23.75 8.29
CA VAL A 215 -1.47 23.82 7.19
C VAL A 215 -1.70 22.39 6.69
N ALA A 216 -2.96 22.04 6.46
CA ALA A 216 -3.34 20.83 5.74
C ALA A 216 -4.32 21.17 4.61
N VAL A 217 -4.12 20.58 3.44
CA VAL A 217 -4.93 20.79 2.24
C VAL A 217 -5.38 19.42 1.72
N PRO A 218 -6.65 19.22 1.36
CA PRO A 218 -7.11 17.92 0.89
C PRO A 218 -6.67 17.72 -0.55
N VAL A 219 -6.19 16.52 -0.86
CA VAL A 219 -5.95 16.06 -2.22
C VAL A 219 -6.98 14.98 -2.49
N ASN A 220 -8.01 15.34 -3.27
CA ASN A 220 -9.03 14.42 -3.74
C ASN A 220 -8.69 14.03 -5.17
N TYR A 221 -8.62 12.73 -5.43
CA TYR A 221 -8.28 12.19 -6.75
C TYR A 221 -9.01 10.87 -6.98
N GLN A 222 -9.13 10.46 -8.24
CA GLN A 222 -9.69 9.16 -8.59
C GLN A 222 -8.59 8.11 -8.52
N MET A 223 -8.71 7.21 -7.55
CA MET A 223 -7.89 6.03 -7.42
C MET A 223 -8.31 5.00 -8.45
N TRP A 224 -7.35 4.56 -9.26
CA TRP A 224 -7.51 3.45 -10.18
C TRP A 224 -6.85 2.19 -9.63
N LEU A 225 -5.89 2.38 -8.72
CA LEU A 225 -5.18 1.29 -8.05
C LEU A 225 -5.82 0.94 -6.70
N HIS A 226 -7.09 0.54 -6.74
CA HIS A 226 -7.83 0.06 -5.57
C HIS A 226 -8.52 -1.26 -5.91
N PRO A 227 -8.72 -2.21 -4.98
CA PRO A 227 -9.48 -3.44 -5.24
C PRO A 227 -10.86 -3.17 -5.83
N GLU A 228 -11.58 -2.17 -5.30
CA GLU A 228 -12.88 -1.73 -5.83
C GLU A 228 -12.78 -0.95 -7.16
N GLY A 229 -11.57 -0.51 -7.53
CA GLY A 229 -11.33 0.18 -8.80
C GLY A 229 -11.18 -0.76 -9.99
N ILE A 230 -11.16 -2.07 -9.74
CA ILE A 230 -11.12 -3.11 -10.77
C ILE A 230 -12.55 -3.53 -11.11
N GLY A 231 -13.13 -2.91 -12.14
CA GLY A 231 -14.39 -3.38 -12.69
C GLY A 231 -14.18 -4.53 -13.67
N VAL A 232 -15.13 -5.45 -13.75
CA VAL A 232 -15.22 -6.43 -14.84
C VAL A 232 -16.41 -6.05 -15.69
N VAL A 233 -16.24 -5.98 -17.02
CA VAL A 233 -17.36 -5.71 -17.92
C VAL A 233 -18.36 -6.87 -17.80
N PRO A 234 -19.59 -6.63 -17.30
CA PRO A 234 -20.58 -7.69 -17.19
C PRO A 234 -20.94 -8.18 -18.59
N PRO A 235 -21.38 -9.45 -18.73
CA PRO A 235 -21.95 -9.93 -19.97
C PRO A 235 -23.11 -9.00 -20.40
N PRO A 236 -23.28 -8.73 -21.70
CA PRO A 236 -24.38 -7.90 -22.17
C PRO A 236 -25.70 -8.51 -21.72
N THR A 237 -26.63 -7.69 -21.23
CA THR A 237 -27.94 -8.17 -20.78
C THR A 237 -28.77 -8.64 -21.97
N GLU A 238 -29.75 -9.53 -21.74
CA GLU A 238 -30.66 -9.98 -22.80
C GLU A 238 -31.37 -8.78 -23.46
N GLU A 239 -31.73 -7.74 -22.70
CA GLU A 239 -32.31 -6.49 -23.21
C GLU A 239 -31.36 -5.73 -24.13
N GLU A 240 -30.06 -5.65 -23.81
CA GLU A 240 -29.04 -5.04 -24.68
C GLU A 240 -28.85 -5.84 -25.97
N LEU A 241 -28.92 -7.17 -25.88
CA LEU A 241 -28.83 -8.07 -27.03
C LEU A 241 -30.07 -7.99 -27.92
N GLU A 242 -31.26 -7.79 -27.35
CA GLU A 242 -32.50 -7.58 -28.09
C GLU A 242 -32.56 -6.19 -28.74
N ALA A 243 -32.10 -5.13 -28.05
CA ALA A 243 -32.00 -3.79 -28.62
C ALA A 243 -30.97 -3.69 -29.76
N ALA A 244 -29.98 -4.58 -29.79
CA ALA A 244 -29.01 -4.69 -30.88
C ALA A 244 -29.52 -5.49 -32.10
N LYS A 245 -30.66 -6.20 -31.97
CA LYS A 245 -31.29 -6.83 -33.15
C LYS A 245 -31.90 -5.71 -34.00
N PRO A 246 -31.65 -5.70 -35.33
CA PRO A 246 -32.36 -4.78 -36.20
C PRO A 246 -33.85 -5.03 -36.04
N GLN A 247 -34.64 -4.01 -35.66
CA GLN A 247 -36.09 -4.09 -35.78
C GLN A 247 -36.39 -4.38 -37.24
N GLU A 248 -36.92 -5.57 -37.51
CA GLU A 248 -37.44 -5.88 -38.83
C GLU A 248 -38.54 -4.85 -39.12
N PRO A 249 -38.49 -4.16 -40.27
CA PRO A 249 -39.50 -3.17 -40.60
C PRO A 249 -40.85 -3.89 -40.64
N ASP A 250 -41.78 -3.45 -39.80
CA ASP A 250 -43.17 -3.91 -39.85
C ASP A 250 -43.68 -3.72 -41.30
N GLU A 251 -43.96 -4.83 -41.98
CA GLU A 251 -44.27 -4.86 -43.43
C GLU A 251 -45.66 -4.27 -43.77
N ASP A 252 -46.38 -3.66 -42.81
CA ASP A 252 -47.82 -3.39 -42.93
C ASP A 252 -48.27 -1.91 -42.95
N GLU A 253 -47.39 -0.92 -43.14
CA GLU A 253 -47.82 0.49 -43.33
C GLU A 253 -47.31 1.12 -44.64
N GLU A 254 -48.04 0.85 -45.73
CA GLU A 254 -48.12 1.75 -46.90
C GLU A 254 -48.81 3.07 -46.48
N SER A 255 -48.09 4.00 -45.86
CA SER A 255 -48.48 5.41 -45.80
C SER A 255 -47.41 6.30 -46.45
N GLU A 256 -47.82 7.09 -47.44
CA GLU A 256 -46.97 7.96 -48.27
C GLU A 256 -46.53 9.25 -47.55
N ASP A 257 -46.26 9.22 -46.25
CA ASP A 257 -45.86 10.42 -45.52
C ASP A 257 -44.34 10.49 -45.31
N ALA A 258 -43.74 11.60 -45.75
CA ALA A 258 -42.32 11.90 -45.59
C ALA A 258 -41.85 11.83 -44.12
N GLU A 259 -42.79 11.98 -43.18
CA GLU A 259 -42.60 11.85 -41.74
C GLU A 259 -42.31 10.40 -41.32
N ALA A 260 -42.97 9.41 -41.93
CA ALA A 260 -42.71 7.98 -41.69
C ALA A 260 -41.34 7.55 -42.22
N ARG A 261 -40.91 8.07 -43.38
CA ARG A 261 -39.54 7.84 -43.90
C ARG A 261 -38.46 8.50 -43.03
N ALA A 262 -38.73 9.68 -42.48
CA ALA A 262 -37.82 10.35 -41.56
C ALA A 262 -37.72 9.58 -40.22
N ALA A 263 -38.84 9.07 -39.70
CA ALA A 263 -38.87 8.23 -38.51
C ALA A 263 -38.13 6.90 -38.70
N ALA A 264 -38.33 6.21 -39.83
CA ALA A 264 -37.62 4.97 -40.16
C ALA A 264 -36.11 5.21 -40.36
N ALA A 265 -35.71 6.32 -40.99
CA ALA A 265 -34.30 6.70 -41.12
C ALA A 265 -33.66 7.07 -39.77
N ALA A 266 -34.40 7.74 -38.88
CA ALA A 266 -33.94 8.04 -37.53
C ALA A 266 -33.81 6.78 -36.66
N ALA A 267 -34.75 5.83 -36.77
CA ALA A 267 -34.68 4.54 -36.10
C ALA A 267 -33.49 3.70 -36.61
N ALA A 268 -33.26 3.66 -37.93
CA ALA A 268 -32.10 2.97 -38.51
C ALA A 268 -30.78 3.62 -38.11
N ALA A 269 -30.71 4.96 -38.01
CA ALA A 269 -29.53 5.68 -37.52
C ALA A 269 -29.29 5.43 -36.02
N ALA A 270 -30.34 5.37 -35.21
CA ALA A 270 -30.26 5.03 -33.80
C ALA A 270 -29.80 3.58 -33.60
N ALA A 271 -30.33 2.63 -34.38
CA ALA A 271 -29.89 1.23 -34.36
C ALA A 271 -28.42 1.07 -34.81
N ALA A 272 -27.99 1.80 -35.84
CA ALA A 272 -26.59 1.81 -36.28
C ALA A 272 -25.65 2.42 -35.23
N ALA A 273 -26.08 3.50 -34.54
CA ALA A 273 -25.34 4.10 -33.44
C ALA A 273 -25.27 3.16 -32.22
N ALA A 274 -26.35 2.45 -31.90
CA ALA A 274 -26.39 1.46 -30.83
C ALA A 274 -25.49 0.25 -31.16
N ALA A 275 -25.52 -0.25 -32.40
CA ALA A 275 -24.64 -1.32 -32.86
C ALA A 275 -23.16 -0.90 -32.86
N ALA A 276 -22.85 0.35 -33.25
CA ALA A 276 -21.50 0.88 -33.17
C ALA A 276 -21.02 1.06 -31.71
N ALA A 277 -21.91 1.50 -30.81
CA ALA A 277 -21.61 1.60 -29.38
C ALA A 277 -21.41 0.22 -28.74
N ALA A 278 -22.21 -0.78 -29.12
CA ALA A 278 -22.06 -2.16 -28.69
C ALA A 278 -20.76 -2.80 -29.22
N ALA A 279 -20.40 -2.53 -30.48
CA ALA A 279 -19.15 -3.00 -31.08
C ALA A 279 -17.89 -2.31 -30.51
N ALA A 280 -18.03 -1.10 -29.97
CA ALA A 280 -16.94 -0.37 -29.30
C ALA A 280 -16.77 -0.77 -27.82
N ARG A 281 -17.71 -1.54 -27.25
CA ARG A 281 -17.62 -2.02 -25.86
C ARG A 281 -16.50 -3.07 -25.77
N PRO A 282 -15.60 -2.99 -24.78
CA PRO A 282 -14.62 -4.03 -24.55
C PRO A 282 -15.32 -5.37 -24.33
N ALA A 283 -14.69 -6.47 -24.76
CA ALA A 283 -15.25 -7.80 -24.65
C ALA A 283 -15.67 -8.11 -23.19
N PRO A 284 -16.78 -8.83 -22.97
CA PRO A 284 -17.19 -9.23 -21.62
C PRO A 284 -16.06 -10.01 -20.94
N GLY A 285 -15.85 -9.74 -19.64
CA GLY A 285 -14.70 -10.26 -18.89
C GLY A 285 -13.42 -9.43 -19.00
N THR A 286 -13.40 -8.35 -19.80
CA THR A 286 -12.29 -7.38 -19.79
C THR A 286 -12.35 -6.52 -18.54
N TYR A 287 -11.19 -6.31 -17.91
CA TYR A 287 -11.06 -5.43 -16.76
C TYR A 287 -11.13 -3.97 -17.20
N ILE A 288 -11.96 -3.18 -16.51
CA ILE A 288 -12.16 -1.75 -16.75
C ILE A 288 -11.82 -0.94 -15.51
N LYS A 289 -11.39 0.29 -15.75
CA LYS A 289 -11.11 1.28 -14.72
C LYS A 289 -12.41 1.74 -14.07
N GLN A 290 -12.59 1.47 -12.78
CA GLN A 290 -13.64 2.09 -11.97
C GLN A 290 -13.01 3.15 -11.07
N PRO A 291 -13.48 4.41 -11.13
CA PRO A 291 -12.92 5.47 -10.29
C PRO A 291 -13.35 5.28 -8.84
N VAL A 292 -12.38 5.15 -7.93
CA VAL A 292 -12.62 5.13 -6.48
C VAL A 292 -12.13 6.43 -5.88
N ALA A 293 -12.93 7.08 -5.01
CA ALA A 293 -12.54 8.34 -4.42
C ALA A 293 -11.37 8.18 -3.43
N GLY A 294 -10.17 8.63 -3.81
CA GLY A 294 -9.01 8.70 -2.94
C GLY A 294 -8.92 10.01 -2.17
N GLN A 295 -8.64 9.92 -0.87
CA GLN A 295 -8.46 11.09 0.00
C GLN A 295 -7.06 11.10 0.62
N LEU A 296 -6.27 12.13 0.28
CA LEU A 296 -4.98 12.41 0.92
C LEU A 296 -5.04 13.79 1.58
N ALA A 297 -4.15 14.02 2.54
CA ALA A 297 -3.92 15.31 3.16
C ALA A 297 -2.47 15.73 2.92
N LEU A 298 -2.28 16.79 2.13
CA LEU A 298 -1.00 17.45 2.02
C LEU A 298 -0.83 18.36 3.22
N CYS A 299 0.18 18.09 4.04
CA CYS A 299 0.45 18.78 5.29
C CYS A 299 1.78 19.52 5.20
N MET A 300 1.84 20.73 5.75
CA MET A 300 3.06 21.51 5.89
C MET A 300 3.12 22.14 7.28
N HIS A 301 4.32 22.26 7.85
CA HIS A 301 4.48 22.99 9.10
C HIS A 301 5.74 23.86 9.15
N THR A 302 5.70 24.88 10.00
CA THR A 302 6.84 25.75 10.33
C THR A 302 7.30 25.54 11.78
N MET A 303 6.99 24.38 12.36
CA MET A 303 7.43 24.01 13.70
C MET A 303 8.94 24.21 13.88
N GLY A 304 9.33 24.91 14.95
CA GLY A 304 10.70 25.29 15.26
C GLY A 304 11.13 26.64 14.69
N GLN A 305 10.36 27.22 13.77
CA GLN A 305 10.64 28.55 13.19
C GLN A 305 9.82 29.67 13.85
N GLY A 306 8.75 29.34 14.57
CA GLY A 306 7.90 30.32 15.25
C GLY A 306 7.15 31.29 14.32
N ARG A 307 6.99 30.94 13.04
CA ARG A 307 6.28 31.74 12.03
C ARG A 307 4.94 31.10 11.62
N THR A 308 4.02 31.89 11.13
CA THR A 308 2.77 31.44 10.49
C THR A 308 2.94 31.35 8.97
N PHE A 309 2.04 30.61 8.30
CA PHE A 309 2.00 30.58 6.84
C PHE A 309 1.31 31.82 6.29
N LYS A 310 1.79 32.33 5.16
CA LYS A 310 1.14 33.45 4.46
C LYS A 310 0.00 32.90 3.59
N PRO A 311 -1.02 33.72 3.25
CA PRO A 311 -2.07 33.32 2.31
C PRO A 311 -1.52 32.81 0.96
N GLN A 312 -0.44 33.43 0.46
CA GLN A 312 0.23 33.01 -0.77
C GLN A 312 0.81 31.59 -0.69
N ASP A 313 1.30 31.17 0.48
CA ASP A 313 1.84 29.82 0.69
C ASP A 313 0.71 28.77 0.65
N ILE A 314 -0.46 29.13 1.19
CA ILE A 314 -1.65 28.28 1.23
C ILE A 314 -2.24 28.13 -0.18
N GLU A 315 -2.36 29.22 -0.93
CA GLU A 315 -2.85 29.18 -2.32
C GLU A 315 -1.90 28.39 -3.23
N LEU A 316 -0.58 28.51 -3.03
CA LEU A 316 0.39 27.67 -3.73
C LEU A 316 0.17 26.18 -3.39
N ALA A 317 -0.03 25.84 -2.12
CA ALA A 317 -0.28 24.46 -1.71
C ALA A 317 -1.56 23.89 -2.34
N LYS A 318 -2.65 24.66 -2.39
CA LYS A 318 -3.90 24.27 -3.07
C LYS A 318 -3.69 23.99 -4.56
N ALA A 319 -3.03 24.92 -5.28
CA ALA A 319 -2.75 24.75 -6.70
C ALA A 319 -1.90 23.50 -6.97
N TRP A 320 -0.95 23.18 -6.08
CA TRP A 320 -0.13 21.98 -6.19
C TRP A 320 -0.88 20.70 -5.79
N CYS A 321 -1.86 20.76 -4.89
CA CYS A 321 -2.72 19.61 -4.58
C CYS A 321 -3.50 19.15 -5.81
N GLU A 322 -4.04 20.07 -6.61
CA GLU A 322 -4.73 19.74 -7.86
C GLU A 322 -3.78 19.10 -8.90
N LYS A 323 -2.55 19.61 -9.02
CA LYS A 323 -1.53 19.04 -9.91
C LYS A 323 -1.11 17.65 -9.47
N VAL A 324 -0.92 17.45 -8.17
CA VAL A 324 -0.62 16.13 -7.58
C VAL A 324 -1.77 15.16 -7.85
N ALA A 325 -3.02 15.56 -7.63
CA ALA A 325 -4.19 14.73 -7.91
C ALA A 325 -4.19 14.22 -9.36
N ARG A 326 -4.03 15.12 -10.34
CA ARG A 326 -3.97 14.76 -11.77
C ARG A 326 -2.77 13.88 -12.12
N ALA A 327 -1.60 14.18 -11.54
CA ALA A 327 -0.39 13.37 -11.76
C ALA A 327 -0.56 11.95 -11.20
N LEU A 328 -1.18 11.81 -10.03
CA LEU A 328 -1.51 10.51 -9.43
C LEU A 328 -2.49 9.73 -10.32
N GLU A 329 -3.58 10.36 -10.77
CA GLU A 329 -4.54 9.73 -11.68
C GLU A 329 -3.87 9.23 -12.97
N ARG A 330 -2.96 10.02 -13.54
CA ARG A 330 -2.18 9.64 -14.73
C ARG A 330 -1.27 8.44 -14.47
N VAL A 331 -0.50 8.49 -13.38
CA VAL A 331 0.43 7.42 -12.99
C VAL A 331 -0.34 6.12 -12.70
N GLU A 332 -1.40 6.20 -11.91
CA GLU A 332 -2.25 5.05 -11.59
C GLU A 332 -2.98 4.52 -12.82
N GLY A 333 -3.44 5.40 -13.70
CA GLY A 333 -4.05 5.01 -14.97
C GLY A 333 -3.07 4.21 -15.84
N ALA A 334 -1.82 4.64 -15.95
CA ALA A 334 -0.78 3.94 -16.69
C ALA A 334 -0.39 2.60 -16.05
N LEU A 335 -0.31 2.55 -14.72
CA LEU A 335 -0.06 1.31 -13.97
C LEU A 335 -1.20 0.31 -14.15
N PHE A 336 -2.45 0.78 -14.11
CA PHE A 336 -3.61 -0.06 -14.39
C PHE A 336 -3.59 -0.61 -15.82
N ASP A 337 -3.29 0.22 -16.82
CA ASP A 337 -3.22 -0.22 -18.22
C ASP A 337 -2.14 -1.30 -18.44
N ALA A 338 -1.04 -1.24 -17.68
CA ALA A 338 -0.03 -2.28 -17.67
C ALA A 338 -0.48 -3.56 -16.93
N GLU A 339 -1.33 -3.44 -15.91
CA GLU A 339 -1.78 -4.57 -15.09
C GLU A 339 -3.00 -5.30 -15.66
N ALA A 340 -3.95 -4.60 -16.27
CA ALA A 340 -5.16 -5.17 -16.88
C ALA A 340 -4.91 -6.42 -17.75
N PRO A 341 -3.88 -6.49 -18.63
CA PRO A 341 -3.60 -7.70 -19.41
C PRO A 341 -2.99 -8.86 -18.60
N LEU A 342 -2.46 -8.61 -17.39
CA LEU A 342 -1.94 -9.64 -16.50
C LEU A 342 -3.04 -10.32 -15.69
N MET A 343 -4.15 -9.62 -15.43
CA MET A 343 -5.23 -10.13 -14.59
C MET A 343 -5.84 -11.44 -15.14
N PRO A 344 -6.21 -11.57 -16.44
CA PRO A 344 -6.70 -12.84 -16.97
C PRO A 344 -5.68 -13.99 -16.86
N ARG A 345 -4.38 -13.68 -16.91
CA ARG A 345 -3.30 -14.68 -16.83
C ARG A 345 -3.12 -15.26 -15.43
N CYS A 346 -3.68 -14.60 -14.42
CA CYS A 346 -3.70 -15.14 -13.07
C CYS A 346 -4.76 -16.25 -12.92
N ALA A 347 -5.78 -16.27 -13.78
CA ALA A 347 -6.73 -17.38 -13.84
C ALA A 347 -6.10 -18.54 -14.62
N CYS A 348 -5.94 -19.69 -13.96
CA CYS A 348 -5.45 -20.91 -14.59
C CYS A 348 -6.55 -21.96 -14.52
N ALA A 349 -7.26 -22.16 -15.64
CA ALA A 349 -8.35 -23.14 -15.71
C ALA A 349 -7.83 -24.57 -15.47
N ASP A 350 -6.67 -24.90 -16.03
CA ASP A 350 -6.03 -26.22 -15.86
C ASP A 350 -5.68 -26.47 -14.39
N GLY A 351 -5.12 -25.47 -13.72
CA GLY A 351 -4.79 -25.56 -12.30
C GLY A 351 -6.04 -25.71 -11.41
N ALA A 352 -7.12 -25.00 -11.71
CA ALA A 352 -8.39 -25.14 -11.00
C ALA A 352 -8.99 -26.55 -11.14
N ALA A 353 -8.97 -27.09 -12.37
CA ALA A 353 -9.43 -28.45 -12.63
C ALA A 353 -8.57 -29.49 -11.89
N MET A 354 -7.24 -29.35 -11.92
CA MET A 354 -6.33 -30.24 -11.19
C MET A 354 -6.53 -30.16 -9.67
N LEU A 355 -6.82 -28.98 -9.12
CA LEU A 355 -7.13 -28.85 -7.70
C LEU A 355 -8.43 -29.56 -7.35
N ALA A 356 -9.48 -29.37 -8.15
CA ALA A 356 -10.77 -30.03 -7.96
C ALA A 356 -10.63 -31.57 -8.05
N GLU A 357 -9.85 -32.08 -9.00
CA GLU A 357 -9.52 -33.51 -9.10
C GLU A 357 -8.75 -34.00 -7.88
N ALA A 358 -7.72 -33.26 -7.44
CA ALA A 358 -6.92 -33.60 -6.26
C ALA A 358 -7.72 -33.58 -4.95
N GLN A 359 -8.78 -32.76 -4.86
CA GLN A 359 -9.67 -32.71 -3.70
C GLN A 359 -10.87 -33.66 -3.79
N GLY A 360 -11.23 -34.11 -5.00
CA GLY A 360 -12.36 -34.98 -5.28
C GLY A 360 -12.02 -36.47 -5.30
N GLU A 361 -12.70 -37.21 -6.18
CA GLU A 361 -12.57 -38.68 -6.28
C GLU A 361 -11.15 -39.15 -6.62
N HIS A 362 -10.39 -38.38 -7.41
CA HIS A 362 -9.02 -38.76 -7.75
C HIS A 362 -8.09 -38.65 -6.52
N GLY A 363 -8.30 -37.62 -5.69
CA GLY A 363 -7.63 -37.50 -4.39
C GLY A 363 -7.93 -38.68 -3.47
N ALA A 364 -9.21 -39.03 -3.34
CA ALA A 364 -9.67 -40.15 -2.51
C ALA A 364 -9.11 -41.50 -3.00
N THR A 365 -9.17 -41.77 -4.30
CA THR A 365 -8.66 -43.02 -4.88
C THR A 365 -7.14 -43.16 -4.75
N ALA A 366 -6.38 -42.07 -4.90
CA ALA A 366 -4.93 -42.09 -4.67
C ALA A 366 -4.58 -42.35 -3.20
N ALA A 367 -5.35 -41.75 -2.27
CA ALA A 367 -5.25 -42.01 -0.84
C ALA A 367 -5.54 -43.48 -0.50
N GLU A 368 -6.66 -44.02 -1.01
CA GLU A 368 -7.04 -45.43 -0.82
C GLU A 368 -5.99 -46.38 -1.40
N ALA A 369 -5.47 -46.09 -2.59
CA ALA A 369 -4.41 -46.88 -3.21
C ALA A 369 -3.11 -46.87 -2.39
N ALA A 370 -2.73 -45.72 -1.82
CA ALA A 370 -1.56 -45.61 -0.95
C ALA A 370 -1.74 -46.42 0.34
N VAL A 371 -2.93 -46.42 0.94
CA VAL A 371 -3.26 -47.23 2.12
C VAL A 371 -3.32 -48.73 1.76
N ALA A 372 -3.89 -49.09 0.62
CA ALA A 372 -3.99 -50.48 0.15
C ALA A 372 -2.62 -51.10 -0.20
N ALA A 373 -1.62 -50.28 -0.51
CA ALA A 373 -0.25 -50.74 -0.73
C ALA A 373 0.52 -51.08 0.57
N LEU A 374 -0.02 -50.69 1.73
CA LEU A 374 0.54 -51.03 3.03
C LEU A 374 0.09 -52.42 3.49
N ASP A 375 0.77 -52.95 4.50
CA ASP A 375 0.33 -54.16 5.20
C ASP A 375 -1.10 -53.93 5.78
N PRO A 376 -2.05 -54.87 5.59
CA PRO A 376 -3.35 -54.82 6.25
C PRO A 376 -3.27 -54.63 7.77
N GLU A 377 -2.20 -55.13 8.41
CA GLU A 377 -1.92 -55.01 9.85
C GLU A 377 -1.20 -53.70 10.22
N ALA A 378 -0.85 -52.85 9.25
CA ALA A 378 -0.24 -51.55 9.53
C ALA A 378 -1.14 -50.71 10.45
N SER A 379 -0.49 -49.97 11.35
CA SER A 379 -1.18 -49.17 12.36
C SER A 379 -2.02 -48.05 11.75
N ALA A 380 -2.95 -47.51 12.54
CA ALA A 380 -3.78 -46.38 12.13
C ALA A 380 -2.93 -45.15 11.77
N ALA A 381 -1.85 -44.86 12.51
CA ALA A 381 -1.00 -43.71 12.21
C ALA A 381 -0.18 -43.90 10.93
N VAL A 382 0.30 -45.11 10.63
CA VAL A 382 1.01 -45.40 9.38
C VAL A 382 0.08 -45.24 8.17
N LYS A 383 -1.17 -45.72 8.28
CA LYS A 383 -2.18 -45.55 7.23
C LYS A 383 -2.56 -44.08 7.04
N ALA A 384 -2.80 -43.34 8.13
CA ALA A 384 -3.10 -41.91 8.09
C ALA A 384 -1.94 -41.09 7.47
N HIS A 385 -0.68 -41.44 7.78
CA HIS A 385 0.48 -40.81 7.17
C HIS A 385 0.55 -41.06 5.66
N ALA A 386 0.34 -42.30 5.20
CA ALA A 386 0.34 -42.62 3.77
C ALA A 386 -0.80 -41.92 3.01
N GLU A 387 -1.99 -41.85 3.61
CA GLU A 387 -3.13 -41.10 3.08
C GLU A 387 -2.81 -39.61 2.92
N ALA A 388 -2.32 -38.97 3.99
CA ALA A 388 -1.95 -37.56 3.98
C ALA A 388 -0.81 -37.27 2.99
N GLN A 389 0.14 -38.20 2.85
CA GLN A 389 1.26 -38.06 1.91
C GLN A 389 0.79 -38.10 0.45
N ALA A 390 -0.13 -39.00 0.10
CA ALA A 390 -0.70 -39.08 -1.25
C ALA A 390 -1.48 -37.79 -1.59
N LYS A 391 -2.33 -37.31 -0.67
CA LYS A 391 -3.09 -36.06 -0.85
C LYS A 391 -2.17 -34.85 -1.00
N TYR A 392 -1.14 -34.74 -0.15
CA TYR A 392 -0.15 -33.66 -0.24
C TYR A 392 0.56 -33.64 -1.59
N ALA A 393 0.98 -34.80 -2.10
CA ALA A 393 1.68 -34.90 -3.39
C ALA A 393 0.80 -34.44 -4.57
N LEU A 394 -0.48 -34.81 -4.59
CA LEU A 394 -1.42 -34.36 -5.63
C LEU A 394 -1.66 -32.85 -5.57
N ILE A 395 -1.87 -32.30 -4.37
CA ILE A 395 -2.11 -30.86 -4.18
C ILE A 395 -0.85 -30.06 -4.52
N ALA A 396 0.35 -30.53 -4.16
CA ALA A 396 1.61 -29.89 -4.55
C ALA A 396 1.78 -29.87 -6.08
N ALA A 397 1.38 -30.94 -6.78
CA ALA A 397 1.37 -30.98 -8.24
C ALA A 397 0.34 -29.98 -8.84
N ALA A 398 -0.83 -29.84 -8.23
CA ALA A 398 -1.83 -28.84 -8.65
C ALA A 398 -1.32 -27.40 -8.47
N VAL A 399 -0.60 -27.10 -7.38
CA VAL A 399 0.07 -25.79 -7.22
C VAL A 399 1.15 -25.60 -8.30
N ALA A 400 1.90 -26.65 -8.64
CA ALA A 400 2.91 -26.57 -9.68
C ALA A 400 2.34 -26.27 -11.08
N ALA A 401 1.12 -26.74 -11.37
CA ALA A 401 0.40 -26.39 -12.59
C ALA A 401 0.05 -24.89 -12.67
N HIS A 402 0.06 -24.16 -11.54
CA HIS A 402 -0.14 -22.72 -11.48
C HIS A 402 1.17 -21.91 -11.61
N ALA A 403 2.24 -22.44 -12.19
CA ALA A 403 3.52 -21.73 -12.33
C ALA A 403 3.39 -20.39 -13.06
N ASP A 404 2.62 -20.35 -14.16
CA ASP A 404 2.40 -19.12 -14.93
C ASP A 404 1.55 -18.10 -14.15
N ALA A 405 0.55 -18.56 -13.40
CA ALA A 405 -0.26 -17.71 -12.54
C ALA A 405 0.57 -17.12 -11.39
N CYS A 406 1.44 -17.92 -10.76
CA CYS A 406 2.40 -17.44 -9.76
C CYS A 406 3.32 -16.35 -10.35
N ALA A 407 3.84 -16.58 -11.56
CA ALA A 407 4.68 -15.60 -12.25
C ALA A 407 3.89 -14.32 -12.58
N ALA A 408 2.64 -14.43 -13.04
CA ALA A 408 1.78 -13.29 -13.31
C ALA A 408 1.48 -12.48 -12.04
N VAL A 409 1.14 -13.14 -10.93
CA VAL A 409 0.91 -12.49 -9.63
C VAL A 409 2.14 -11.71 -9.16
N SER A 410 3.34 -12.24 -9.38
CA SER A 410 4.59 -11.54 -9.02
C SER A 410 4.86 -10.26 -9.82
N GLN A 411 4.20 -10.09 -10.96
CA GLN A 411 4.32 -8.91 -11.83
C GLN A 411 3.23 -7.86 -11.57
N ARG A 412 2.25 -8.16 -10.71
CA ARG A 412 1.13 -7.26 -10.42
C ARG A 412 1.56 -6.10 -9.55
N THR A 413 1.02 -4.91 -9.84
CA THR A 413 1.20 -3.75 -8.98
C THR A 413 0.17 -3.74 -7.85
N LEU A 414 -1.04 -4.22 -8.11
CA LEU A 414 -2.08 -4.31 -7.11
C LEU A 414 -1.91 -5.54 -6.21
N PRO A 415 -2.00 -5.34 -4.90
CA PRO A 415 -2.09 -6.46 -3.98
C PRO A 415 -3.39 -7.24 -4.24
N PRO A 416 -3.37 -8.56 -4.06
CA PRO A 416 -4.58 -9.37 -4.06
C PRO A 416 -5.44 -9.03 -2.84
N ALA A 417 -6.65 -9.59 -2.76
CA ALA A 417 -7.53 -9.38 -1.62
C ALA A 417 -6.82 -9.76 -0.29
N PRO A 418 -7.17 -9.15 0.86
CA PRO A 418 -6.48 -9.41 2.13
C PRO A 418 -6.35 -10.90 2.48
N ASP A 419 -7.39 -11.70 2.22
CA ASP A 419 -7.37 -13.14 2.47
C ASP A 419 -6.43 -13.88 1.52
N GLN A 420 -6.43 -13.53 0.23
CA GLN A 420 -5.50 -14.06 -0.76
C GLN A 420 -4.05 -13.71 -0.41
N LEU A 421 -3.82 -12.49 0.09
CA LEU A 421 -2.50 -12.04 0.55
C LEU A 421 -2.06 -12.81 1.79
N ALA A 422 -2.95 -13.06 2.75
CA ALA A 422 -2.65 -13.88 3.93
C ALA A 422 -2.23 -15.29 3.54
N VAL A 423 -2.96 -15.91 2.59
CA VAL A 423 -2.62 -17.23 2.04
C VAL A 423 -1.24 -17.22 1.37
N LEU A 424 -0.96 -16.23 0.52
CA LEU A 424 0.33 -16.13 -0.14
C LEU A 424 1.48 -15.94 0.85
N ARG A 425 1.29 -15.11 1.89
CA ARG A 425 2.29 -14.89 2.95
C ARG A 425 2.58 -16.16 3.73
N ALA A 426 1.54 -16.90 4.12
CA ALA A 426 1.69 -18.19 4.77
C ALA A 426 2.46 -19.16 3.87
N ALA A 427 2.09 -19.26 2.59
CA ALA A 427 2.76 -20.13 1.64
C ALA A 427 4.24 -19.76 1.43
N LEU A 428 4.55 -18.46 1.31
CA LEU A 428 5.92 -17.96 1.20
C LEU A 428 6.72 -18.18 2.47
N ALA A 429 6.11 -18.05 3.65
CA ALA A 429 6.76 -18.27 4.93
C ALA A 429 7.16 -19.75 5.11
N LEU A 430 6.29 -20.68 4.70
CA LEU A 430 6.59 -22.11 4.71
C LEU A 430 7.64 -22.48 3.66
N ALA A 431 7.41 -22.11 2.40
CA ALA A 431 8.26 -22.54 1.31
C ALA A 431 9.65 -21.87 1.29
N CYS A 432 9.75 -20.64 1.82
CA CYS A 432 10.95 -19.81 1.68
C CYS A 432 11.53 -19.31 3.02
N GLY A 433 10.95 -19.73 4.16
CA GLY A 433 11.31 -19.25 5.50
C GLY A 433 10.70 -17.87 5.85
N PRO A 434 10.82 -17.40 7.10
CA PRO A 434 10.30 -16.10 7.47
C PRO A 434 11.03 -14.95 6.74
N PRO A 435 10.37 -13.81 6.50
CA PRO A 435 11.05 -12.63 5.97
C PRO A 435 12.20 -12.21 6.90
N SER A 436 13.35 -11.81 6.34
CA SER A 436 14.51 -11.39 7.14
C SER A 436 14.25 -10.16 8.02
N SER A 437 13.18 -9.41 7.75
CA SER A 437 12.72 -8.32 8.59
C SER A 437 11.46 -8.70 9.36
N ALA A 438 11.49 -8.50 10.68
CA ALA A 438 10.36 -8.73 11.58
C ALA A 438 9.10 -7.89 11.24
N ALA A 439 9.22 -6.91 10.33
CA ALA A 439 8.13 -6.04 9.87
C ALA A 439 7.13 -6.75 8.94
N ALA A 440 7.44 -7.95 8.42
CA ALA A 440 6.65 -8.60 7.37
C ALA A 440 5.71 -9.73 7.85
N VAL A 441 5.57 -9.94 9.16
CA VAL A 441 4.62 -10.94 9.74
C VAL A 441 3.34 -10.28 10.30
N ALA A 442 3.31 -8.96 10.44
CA ALA A 442 2.07 -8.28 10.78
C ALA A 442 1.10 -8.37 9.59
N VAL A 443 -0.11 -8.90 9.81
CA VAL A 443 -1.26 -8.73 8.91
C VAL A 443 -1.54 -7.24 8.84
N VAL A 444 -0.85 -6.54 7.92
CA VAL A 444 -1.17 -5.16 7.63
C VAL A 444 -2.49 -5.23 6.88
N VAL A 445 -3.57 -4.82 7.56
CA VAL A 445 -4.95 -4.76 7.05
C VAL A 445 -5.08 -3.88 5.80
N ASP A 446 -4.01 -3.17 5.43
CA ASP A 446 -3.90 -2.47 4.16
C ASP A 446 -2.48 -2.68 3.60
N PRO A 447 -2.30 -3.54 2.57
CA PRO A 447 -1.00 -3.74 1.95
C PRO A 447 -0.53 -2.42 1.34
N ASP A 448 0.43 -1.80 2.01
CA ASP A 448 1.30 -0.82 1.39
C ASP A 448 1.78 -1.41 0.05
N ILE A 449 1.52 -0.71 -1.05
CA ILE A 449 1.86 -1.17 -2.41
C ILE A 449 3.35 -1.52 -2.48
N ASP A 450 4.20 -0.81 -1.72
CA ASP A 450 5.63 -1.09 -1.68
C ASP A 450 5.95 -2.36 -0.89
N ALA A 451 5.22 -2.64 0.20
CA ALA A 451 5.33 -3.91 0.92
C ALA A 451 4.87 -5.08 0.05
N TRP A 452 3.75 -4.91 -0.67
CA TRP A 452 3.29 -5.88 -1.66
C TRP A 452 4.34 -6.12 -2.74
N ARG A 453 4.92 -5.07 -3.33
CA ARG A 453 5.97 -5.21 -4.36
C ARG A 453 7.19 -5.96 -3.83
N ALA A 454 7.57 -5.76 -2.57
CA ALA A 454 8.66 -6.51 -1.96
C ALA A 454 8.31 -8.00 -1.79
N GLU A 455 7.07 -8.31 -1.41
CA GLU A 455 6.53 -9.68 -1.31
C GLU A 455 6.38 -10.36 -2.67
N ALA A 456 5.81 -9.66 -3.67
CA ALA A 456 5.70 -10.11 -5.05
C ALA A 456 7.08 -10.39 -5.66
N ALA A 457 8.05 -9.49 -5.46
CA ALA A 457 9.43 -9.71 -5.87
C ALA A 457 10.07 -10.90 -5.15
N ARG A 458 9.71 -11.14 -3.88
CA ARG A 458 10.15 -12.33 -3.15
C ARG A 458 9.51 -13.60 -3.73
N ALA A 459 8.22 -13.59 -4.05
CA ALA A 459 7.54 -14.73 -4.69
C ALA A 459 8.17 -15.09 -6.05
N ALA A 460 8.48 -14.07 -6.86
CA ALA A 460 9.24 -14.22 -8.10
C ALA A 460 10.63 -14.80 -7.87
N ARG A 461 11.42 -14.22 -6.96
CA ARG A 461 12.81 -14.66 -6.69
C ARG A 461 12.89 -16.05 -6.11
N ALA A 462 11.95 -16.41 -5.24
CA ALA A 462 11.94 -17.71 -4.59
C ALA A 462 11.56 -18.86 -5.52
N ALA A 463 11.10 -18.55 -6.75
CA ALA A 463 10.46 -19.51 -7.62
C ALA A 463 9.42 -20.32 -6.83
N LEU A 464 8.42 -19.63 -6.26
CA LEU A 464 7.48 -20.18 -5.27
C LEU A 464 7.02 -21.61 -5.60
N VAL A 465 6.69 -21.91 -6.85
CA VAL A 465 6.33 -23.27 -7.29
C VAL A 465 7.44 -24.31 -7.05
N GLY A 466 8.68 -24.00 -7.39
CA GLY A 466 9.83 -24.86 -7.09
C GLY A 466 10.05 -25.03 -5.59
N ALA A 467 9.85 -23.97 -4.80
CA ALA A 467 9.98 -24.02 -3.34
C ALA A 467 8.87 -24.86 -2.70
N VAL A 468 7.61 -24.73 -3.17
CA VAL A 468 6.47 -25.56 -2.78
C VAL A 468 6.75 -27.04 -3.08
N ALA A 469 7.27 -27.35 -4.26
CA ALA A 469 7.61 -28.72 -4.66
C ALA A 469 8.75 -29.32 -3.83
N ALA A 470 9.70 -28.50 -3.38
CA ALA A 470 10.84 -28.92 -2.56
C ALA A 470 10.53 -28.97 -1.05
N PHE A 471 9.38 -28.43 -0.62
CA PHE A 471 9.04 -28.34 0.79
C PHE A 471 8.75 -29.71 1.41
N ALA A 472 9.43 -30.00 2.52
CA ALA A 472 9.29 -31.24 3.28
C ALA A 472 8.46 -31.00 4.56
N PRO A 473 7.14 -31.26 4.55
CA PRO A 473 6.27 -31.01 5.71
C PRO A 473 6.52 -31.97 6.87
N THR A 474 7.23 -33.06 6.62
CA THR A 474 7.63 -34.01 7.66
C THR A 474 8.91 -33.59 8.38
N ASP A 475 9.59 -32.51 8.01
CA ASP A 475 10.74 -32.05 8.77
C ASP A 475 10.32 -31.48 10.14
N LYS A 476 11.01 -31.86 11.22
CA LYS A 476 10.72 -31.37 12.58
C LYS A 476 10.87 -29.86 12.68
N ASP A 477 11.84 -29.30 11.96
CA ASP A 477 12.13 -27.86 11.97
C ASP A 477 10.98 -27.03 11.35
N ASN A 478 10.12 -27.66 10.55
CA ASN A 478 9.00 -26.99 9.87
C ASN A 478 7.67 -27.08 10.64
N MET A 479 7.56 -27.96 11.64
CA MET A 479 6.26 -28.29 12.25
C MET A 479 5.58 -27.09 12.94
N GLU A 480 6.35 -26.29 13.68
CA GLU A 480 5.82 -25.09 14.35
C GLU A 480 5.34 -24.04 13.34
N ALA A 481 6.12 -23.82 12.28
CA ALA A 481 5.76 -22.89 11.21
C ALA A 481 4.50 -23.33 10.46
N ILE A 482 4.37 -24.63 10.17
CA ILE A 482 3.19 -25.22 9.54
C ILE A 482 1.95 -25.04 10.42
N ALA A 483 2.06 -25.32 11.72
CA ALA A 483 0.95 -25.14 12.66
C ALA A 483 0.52 -23.66 12.76
N ALA A 484 1.47 -22.74 12.84
CA ALA A 484 1.20 -21.30 12.87
C ALA A 484 0.54 -20.81 11.58
N ALA A 485 1.01 -21.27 10.42
CA ALA A 485 0.44 -20.92 9.12
C ALA A 485 -0.99 -21.46 8.95
N ALA A 486 -1.25 -22.70 9.40
CA ALA A 486 -2.58 -23.30 9.36
C ALA A 486 -3.56 -22.57 10.28
N ALA A 487 -3.15 -22.25 11.52
CA ALA A 487 -3.96 -21.51 12.48
C ALA A 487 -4.30 -20.09 11.98
N ALA A 488 -3.36 -19.42 11.31
CA ALA A 488 -3.59 -18.11 10.71
C ALA A 488 -4.60 -18.13 9.55
N LEU A 489 -4.88 -19.29 8.96
CA LEU A 489 -5.76 -19.50 7.82
C LEU A 489 -6.97 -20.40 8.15
N GLU A 490 -7.28 -20.59 9.43
CA GLU A 490 -8.38 -21.44 9.87
C GLU A 490 -9.73 -20.95 9.30
N GLU A 491 -9.97 -19.64 9.39
CA GLU A 491 -11.19 -18.97 8.91
C GLU A 491 -11.21 -18.72 7.39
N ALA A 492 -10.11 -18.98 6.68
CA ALA A 492 -10.05 -18.73 5.24
C ALA A 492 -10.88 -19.76 4.46
N ASP A 493 -11.83 -19.31 3.66
CA ASP A 493 -12.66 -20.20 2.83
C ASP A 493 -12.08 -20.35 1.41
N ALA A 494 -11.81 -21.58 0.99
CA ALA A 494 -11.30 -21.89 -0.33
C ALA A 494 -12.32 -21.54 -1.44
N ALA A 495 -13.62 -21.73 -1.18
CA ALA A 495 -14.66 -21.39 -2.14
C ALA A 495 -14.79 -19.87 -2.29
N ALA A 496 -14.73 -19.12 -1.19
CA ALA A 496 -14.68 -17.67 -1.23
C ALA A 496 -13.43 -17.16 -1.97
N LEU A 497 -12.26 -17.77 -1.76
CA LEU A 497 -11.01 -17.39 -2.46
C LEU A 497 -11.08 -17.66 -3.97
N ASP A 498 -11.65 -18.81 -4.38
CA ASP A 498 -11.84 -19.13 -5.80
C ASP A 498 -12.84 -18.18 -6.46
N ALA A 499 -13.90 -17.80 -5.74
CA ALA A 499 -14.89 -16.81 -6.18
C ALA A 499 -14.38 -15.36 -6.15
N ALA A 500 -13.29 -15.05 -5.43
CA ALA A 500 -12.75 -13.70 -5.26
C ALA A 500 -12.08 -13.11 -6.53
N GLY A 501 -12.34 -13.67 -7.70
CA GLY A 501 -11.99 -13.10 -8.99
C GLY A 501 -10.56 -13.42 -9.43
N VAL A 502 -9.74 -12.38 -9.64
CA VAL A 502 -8.46 -12.47 -10.36
C VAL A 502 -7.45 -13.37 -9.65
N GLY A 503 -7.25 -14.58 -10.18
CA GLY A 503 -6.30 -15.55 -9.62
C GLY A 503 -6.81 -16.35 -8.42
N GLY A 504 -8.13 -16.37 -8.19
CA GLY A 504 -8.75 -17.11 -7.08
C GLY A 504 -8.30 -18.57 -6.98
N SER A 505 -8.23 -19.27 -8.10
CA SER A 505 -7.84 -20.69 -8.16
C SER A 505 -6.42 -20.95 -7.65
N LEU A 506 -5.47 -20.04 -7.90
CA LEU A 506 -4.11 -20.14 -7.37
C LEU A 506 -4.12 -20.03 -5.85
N PHE A 507 -4.83 -19.05 -5.29
CA PHE A 507 -4.88 -18.87 -3.84
C PHE A 507 -5.65 -20.01 -3.16
N ALA A 508 -6.70 -20.54 -3.78
CA ALA A 508 -7.37 -21.75 -3.32
C ALA A 508 -6.41 -22.96 -3.30
N ALA A 509 -5.58 -23.13 -4.35
CA ALA A 509 -4.58 -24.19 -4.41
C ALA A 509 -3.49 -24.03 -3.34
N LEU A 510 -3.02 -22.80 -3.10
CA LEU A 510 -2.05 -22.51 -2.03
C LEU A 510 -2.64 -22.78 -0.64
N LEU A 511 -3.89 -22.39 -0.39
CA LEU A 511 -4.57 -22.69 0.88
C LEU A 511 -4.72 -24.20 1.08
N ALA A 512 -5.15 -24.92 0.04
CA ALA A 512 -5.24 -26.38 0.06
C ALA A 512 -3.87 -27.02 0.35
N TRP A 513 -2.80 -26.48 -0.23
CA TRP A 513 -1.44 -26.94 0.01
C TRP A 513 -0.98 -26.73 1.45
N VAL A 514 -1.22 -25.55 2.04
CA VAL A 514 -0.91 -25.29 3.46
C VAL A 514 -1.67 -26.26 4.38
N ARG A 515 -2.96 -26.50 4.11
CA ARG A 515 -3.78 -27.44 4.89
C ARG A 515 -3.29 -28.89 4.74
N ALA A 516 -2.93 -29.30 3.53
CA ALA A 516 -2.38 -30.64 3.28
C ALA A 516 -1.02 -30.83 3.94
N ALA A 517 -0.17 -29.80 3.95
CA ALA A 517 1.11 -29.81 4.67
C ALA A 517 0.89 -29.96 6.19
N ALA A 518 -0.10 -29.28 6.76
CA ALA A 518 -0.48 -29.42 8.17
C ALA A 518 -1.00 -30.81 8.51
N ALA A 519 -1.89 -31.38 7.69
CA ALA A 519 -2.40 -32.73 7.88
C ALA A 519 -1.28 -33.78 7.81
N LEU A 520 -0.36 -33.66 6.86
CA LEU A 520 0.78 -34.56 6.72
C LEU A 520 1.77 -34.42 7.90
N SER A 521 2.04 -33.21 8.35
CA SER A 521 2.86 -32.95 9.54
C SER A 521 2.28 -33.60 10.79
N GLN A 522 0.97 -33.41 11.04
CA GLN A 522 0.27 -34.04 12.18
C GLN A 522 0.28 -35.57 12.09
N ALA A 523 0.04 -36.14 10.91
CA ALA A 523 0.08 -37.59 10.71
C ALA A 523 1.50 -38.17 10.89
N ALA A 524 2.54 -37.42 10.48
CA ALA A 524 3.93 -37.80 10.70
C ALA A 524 4.31 -37.75 12.18
N ASP A 525 3.80 -36.79 12.94
CA ASP A 525 3.99 -36.73 14.39
C ASP A 525 3.33 -37.90 15.10
N ALA A 526 2.05 -38.17 14.79
CA ALA A 526 1.30 -39.29 15.35
C ALA A 526 1.98 -40.64 15.05
N LYS A 527 2.55 -40.79 13.84
CA LYS A 527 3.32 -41.98 13.47
C LYS A 527 4.60 -42.09 14.31
N ARG A 528 5.34 -40.99 14.52
CA ARG A 528 6.55 -41.01 15.36
C ARG A 528 6.22 -41.32 16.80
N THR A 529 5.17 -40.74 17.37
CA THR A 529 4.78 -41.01 18.75
C THR A 529 4.41 -42.48 18.92
N GLU A 530 3.69 -43.08 17.97
CA GLU A 530 3.37 -44.51 18.02
C GLU A 530 4.63 -45.39 17.86
N GLU A 531 5.55 -45.05 16.95
CA GLU A 531 6.82 -45.76 16.79
C GLU A 531 7.72 -45.64 18.04
N GLU A 532 7.74 -44.47 18.69
CA GLU A 532 8.47 -44.23 19.94
C GLU A 532 7.85 -45.00 21.12
N GLU A 533 6.52 -45.03 21.24
CA GLU A 533 5.80 -45.82 22.23
C GLU A 533 5.99 -47.33 22.02
N ALA A 534 5.92 -47.80 20.77
CA ALA A 534 6.17 -49.20 20.42
C ALA A 534 7.64 -49.60 20.70
N ALA A 535 8.60 -48.71 20.40
CA ALA A 535 10.01 -48.93 20.72
C ALA A 535 10.26 -48.95 22.24
N ALA A 536 9.61 -48.05 22.99
CA ALA A 536 9.68 -48.03 24.44
C ALA A 536 9.08 -49.30 25.06
N ALA A 537 7.92 -49.75 24.59
CA ALA A 537 7.28 -50.98 25.02
C ALA A 537 8.11 -52.23 24.66
N ALA A 538 8.71 -52.27 23.47
CA ALA A 538 9.61 -53.36 23.08
C ALA A 538 10.87 -53.39 23.93
N LYS A 539 11.42 -52.22 24.28
CA LYS A 539 12.55 -52.11 25.21
C LYS A 539 12.17 -52.59 26.61
N GLU A 540 11.03 -52.16 27.14
CA GLU A 540 10.53 -52.62 28.45
C GLU A 540 10.28 -54.13 28.46
N ALA A 541 9.69 -54.69 27.40
CA ALA A 541 9.49 -56.13 27.25
C ALA A 541 10.81 -56.90 27.16
N ALA A 542 11.82 -56.35 26.48
CA ALA A 542 13.16 -56.95 26.40
C ALA A 542 13.89 -56.89 27.75
N GLU A 543 13.77 -55.78 28.49
CA GLU A 543 14.31 -55.65 29.85
C GLU A 543 13.61 -56.61 30.83
N ALA A 544 12.28 -56.76 30.74
CA ALA A 544 11.52 -57.73 31.53
C ALA A 544 11.90 -59.18 31.20
N ALA A 545 12.07 -59.52 29.91
CA ALA A 545 12.51 -60.84 29.49
C ALA A 545 13.95 -61.14 29.96
N ALA A 546 14.85 -60.14 29.91
CA ALA A 546 16.21 -60.27 30.42
C ALA A 546 16.23 -60.45 31.94
N ALA A 547 15.37 -59.75 32.69
CA ALA A 547 15.23 -59.91 34.12
C ALA A 547 14.70 -61.31 34.49
N ALA A 548 13.67 -61.79 33.80
CA ALA A 548 13.14 -63.14 34.01
C ALA A 548 14.18 -64.24 33.70
N ALA A 549 14.94 -64.10 32.62
CA ALA A 549 16.03 -65.02 32.29
C ALA A 549 17.17 -64.99 33.34
N ALA A 550 17.44 -63.81 33.94
CA ALA A 550 18.40 -63.69 35.02
C ALA A 550 17.91 -64.37 36.31
N GLU A 551 16.62 -64.24 36.66
CA GLU A 551 16.02 -64.95 37.79
C GLU A 551 16.06 -66.47 37.59
N GLU A 552 15.73 -66.96 36.39
CA GLU A 552 15.81 -68.39 36.06
C GLU A 552 17.25 -68.91 36.15
N ALA A 553 18.24 -68.11 35.70
CA ALA A 553 19.65 -68.46 35.81
C ALA A 553 20.14 -68.51 37.28
N VAL A 554 19.67 -67.59 38.13
CA VAL A 554 19.97 -67.62 39.57
C VAL A 554 19.35 -68.85 40.23
N ALA A 555 18.08 -69.16 39.94
CA ALA A 555 17.42 -70.35 40.46
C ALA A 555 18.12 -71.65 40.01
N ALA A 556 18.56 -71.72 38.75
CA ALA A 556 19.34 -72.84 38.23
C ALA A 556 20.71 -72.96 38.92
N ALA A 557 21.38 -71.83 39.19
CA ALA A 557 22.65 -71.81 39.91
C ALA A 557 22.50 -72.23 41.38
N GLU A 558 21.44 -71.80 42.06
CA GLU A 558 21.13 -72.23 43.43
C GLU A 558 20.83 -73.74 43.47
N ALA A 559 20.02 -74.25 42.55
CA ALA A 559 19.74 -75.69 42.46
C ALA A 559 21.01 -76.51 42.18
N ALA A 560 21.91 -76.01 41.32
CA ALA A 560 23.19 -76.65 41.06
C ALA A 560 24.13 -76.61 42.29
N ALA A 561 24.13 -75.50 43.04
CA ALA A 561 24.91 -75.38 44.27
C ALA A 561 24.37 -76.30 45.38
N GLU A 562 23.05 -76.44 45.50
CA GLU A 562 22.42 -77.36 46.45
C GLU A 562 22.71 -78.82 46.08
N ALA A 563 22.68 -79.17 44.79
CA ALA A 563 23.09 -80.49 44.31
C ALA A 563 24.57 -80.78 44.60
N ALA A 564 25.45 -79.81 44.39
CA ALA A 564 26.88 -79.94 44.70
C ALA A 564 27.15 -80.06 46.21
N ALA A 565 26.38 -79.36 47.04
CA ALA A 565 26.46 -79.48 48.50
C ALA A 565 26.00 -80.88 48.98
N ALA A 566 24.95 -81.44 48.37
CA ALA A 566 24.49 -82.79 48.65
C ALA A 566 25.51 -83.87 48.22
N GLU A 567 26.28 -83.64 47.17
CA GLU A 567 27.41 -84.52 46.80
C GLU A 567 28.62 -84.37 47.73
N GLY A 568 28.85 -83.17 48.29
CA GLY A 568 29.93 -82.91 49.26
C GLY A 568 29.72 -83.59 50.61
N GLU A 569 28.47 -83.72 51.08
CA GLU A 569 28.15 -84.40 52.35
C GLU A 569 28.32 -85.94 52.30
N ASN A 570 28.44 -86.52 51.10
CA ASN A 570 28.75 -87.94 50.92
C ASN A 570 30.25 -88.25 50.77
N ALA A 571 31.12 -87.23 50.79
CA ALA A 571 32.57 -87.38 50.62
C ALA A 571 33.38 -87.30 51.93
N GLU A 572 32.75 -87.09 53.09
CA GLU A 572 33.42 -87.09 54.42
C GLU A 572 33.42 -88.47 55.13
N GLY A 573 33.17 -89.55 54.39
CA GLY A 573 33.19 -90.93 54.88
C GLY A 573 34.15 -91.84 54.11
N GLY A 574 35.44 -91.52 54.06
CA GLY A 574 36.40 -92.41 53.38
C GLY A 574 37.83 -91.91 53.28
N THR A 575 38.52 -91.76 54.42
CA THR A 575 39.99 -91.72 54.46
C THR A 575 40.49 -92.60 55.60
N GLU A 576 40.46 -93.91 55.37
CA GLU A 576 41.37 -94.86 55.99
C GLU A 576 41.78 -95.91 54.93
N GLY A 577 43.07 -95.94 54.62
CA GLY A 577 43.74 -97.07 53.94
C GLY A 577 43.98 -96.92 52.44
N GLY A 578 45.26 -96.99 52.04
CA GLY A 578 45.65 -97.32 50.67
C GLY A 578 46.97 -96.72 50.22
N GLU A 579 48.08 -97.30 50.70
CA GLU A 579 49.39 -97.23 50.05
C GLU A 579 49.35 -97.93 48.66
N GLU A 580 50.42 -97.70 47.87
CA GLU A 580 50.81 -98.40 46.62
C GLU A 580 49.94 -98.07 45.38
N GLU A 581 50.40 -97.92 44.13
CA GLU A 581 51.65 -98.17 43.40
C GLU A 581 51.47 -97.49 42.00
N GLU A 582 52.58 -97.23 41.27
CA GLU A 582 52.82 -97.33 39.79
C GLU A 582 51.72 -97.00 38.73
N GLU A 583 51.92 -96.50 37.51
CA GLU A 583 53.03 -96.28 36.56
C GLU A 583 52.45 -95.48 35.35
N ALA A 584 53.32 -94.81 34.57
CA ALA A 584 53.15 -94.16 33.24
C ALA A 584 52.64 -92.70 33.14
#